data_AF-A0A7L7MDG3-F1
#
_entry.id   AF-A0A7L7MDG3-F1
#
_cell.length_a   1.000
_cell.length_b   1.000
_cell.length_c   1.000
_cell.angle_alpha   90.00
_cell.angle_beta   90.00
_cell.angle_gamma   90.00
#
_symmetry.space_group_name_H-M   'P 1'
#
loop_
_entity.id
_entity.type
_entity.pdbx_description
1 polymer ?
#
loop_
_entity_poly.entity_id
_entity_poly.type
_entity_poly.pdbx_seq_one_letter_code
_entity_poly.pdbx_strand_id
1 'polypeptide(L)' 'MGDVKSRKAVETTRTTGTAAETAGTAGVVETANRALRELVRLHGDRPWTSAELAELAELRRQWLTAVRSQLVRAA' A
#
# COMPACT_ATOMS: atom_id res chain seq x y z
N MET A 1 -1.18 -33.73 -28.17
CA MET A 1 -0.31 -32.57 -28.50
C MET A 1 -1.16 -31.31 -28.47
N GLY A 2 -1.64 -30.87 -27.30
CA GLY A 2 -2.68 -29.84 -27.25
C GLY A 2 -2.75 -29.04 -25.95
N ASP A 3 -1.69 -28.96 -25.13
CA ASP A 3 -1.86 -28.46 -23.75
C ASP A 3 -0.69 -27.59 -23.27
N VAL A 4 -0.01 -26.91 -24.20
CA VAL A 4 1.08 -25.97 -23.87
C VAL A 4 0.68 -24.52 -24.15
N LYS A 5 -0.10 -24.28 -25.22
CA LYS A 5 -0.51 -22.93 -25.63
C LYS A 5 -1.51 -22.30 -24.65
N SER A 6 -2.39 -23.10 -24.04
CA SER A 6 -3.37 -22.64 -23.04
C SER A 6 -2.74 -22.34 -21.68
N ARG A 7 -1.66 -23.06 -21.30
CA ARG A 7 -0.91 -22.80 -20.07
C ARG A 7 -0.12 -21.49 -20.14
N LYS A 8 0.52 -21.21 -21.28
CA LYS A 8 1.20 -19.93 -21.55
C LYS A 8 0.26 -18.73 -21.44
N ALA A 9 -1.00 -18.85 -21.89
CA ALA A 9 -1.95 -17.74 -21.84
C ALA A 9 -2.44 -17.42 -20.42
N VAL A 10 -2.66 -18.43 -19.58
CA VAL A 10 -3.10 -18.22 -18.17
C VAL A 10 -1.96 -17.74 -17.26
N GLU A 11 -0.71 -18.10 -17.56
CA GLU A 11 0.46 -17.60 -16.82
C GLU A 11 0.72 -16.11 -17.13
N THR A 12 0.55 -15.69 -18.38
CA THR A 12 0.73 -14.28 -18.78
C THR A 12 -0.28 -13.36 -18.07
N THR A 13 -1.56 -13.74 -18.01
CA THR A 13 -2.58 -12.93 -17.32
C THR A 13 -2.39 -12.88 -15.81
N ARG A 14 -2.00 -14.00 -15.17
CA ARG A 14 -1.71 -14.05 -13.73
C ARG A 14 -0.51 -13.18 -13.36
N THR A 15 0.52 -13.17 -14.20
CA THR A 15 1.75 -12.40 -13.97
C THR A 15 1.47 -10.89 -14.07
N THR A 16 0.67 -10.46 -15.06
CA THR A 16 0.29 -9.05 -15.21
C THR A 16 -0.65 -8.56 -14.09
N GLY A 17 -1.60 -9.38 -13.64
CA GLY A 17 -2.50 -9.04 -12.53
C GLY A 17 -1.75 -8.85 -11.21
N THR A 18 -0.81 -9.75 -10.91
CA THR A 18 0.02 -9.69 -9.70
C THR A 18 0.89 -8.43 -9.69
N ALA A 19 1.50 -8.07 -10.82
CA ALA A 19 2.32 -6.86 -10.93
C ALA A 19 1.50 -5.57 -10.77
N ALA A 20 0.31 -5.50 -11.38
CA ALA A 20 -0.57 -4.33 -11.29
C ALA A 20 -1.16 -4.14 -9.88
N GLU A 21 -1.57 -5.22 -9.20
CA GLU A 21 -2.03 -5.17 -7.81
C GLU A 21 -0.91 -4.82 -6.82
N THR A 22 0.30 -5.33 -7.06
CA THR A 22 1.48 -5.00 -6.23
C THR A 22 1.86 -3.53 -6.40
N ALA A 23 1.85 -3.02 -7.64
CA ALA A 23 2.07 -1.61 -7.94
C ALA A 23 0.97 -0.71 -7.33
N GLY A 24 -0.29 -1.14 -7.38
CA GLY A 24 -1.40 -0.44 -6.71
C GLY A 24 -1.22 -0.36 -5.20
N THR A 25 -0.80 -1.47 -4.57
CA THR A 25 -0.54 -1.53 -3.13
C THR A 25 0.69 -0.70 -2.73
N ALA A 26 1.73 -0.66 -3.57
CA ALA A 26 2.90 0.22 -3.42
C ALA A 26 2.51 1.70 -3.44
N GLY A 27 1.69 2.11 -4.41
CA GLY A 27 1.17 3.47 -4.51
C GLY A 27 0.32 3.89 -3.30
N VAL A 28 -0.49 2.97 -2.75
CA VAL A 28 -1.28 3.23 -1.54
C VAL A 28 -0.39 3.44 -0.31
N VAL A 29 0.65 2.62 -0.12
CA VAL A 29 1.60 2.79 0.99
C VAL A 29 2.35 4.12 0.89
N GLU A 30 2.80 4.49 -0.31
CA GLU A 30 3.54 5.74 -0.50
C GLU A 30 2.64 6.97 -0.29
N THR A 31 1.38 6.90 -0.73
CA THR A 31 0.38 7.96 -0.52
C THR A 31 0.07 8.14 0.97
N ALA A 32 -0.16 7.06 1.71
CA ALA A 32 -0.42 7.12 3.16
C ALA A 32 0.80 7.66 3.94
N ASN A 33 2.01 7.27 3.56
CA ASN A 33 3.24 7.77 4.17
C ASN A 33 3.48 9.26 3.85
N ARG A 34 3.16 9.70 2.63
CA ARG A 34 3.22 11.12 2.25
C ARG A 34 2.26 11.97 3.09
N ALA A 35 1.01 11.53 3.23
CA ALA A 35 0.01 12.22 4.06
C ALA A 35 0.46 12.32 5.53
N LEU A 36 1.03 11.26 6.09
CA LEU A 36 1.61 11.28 7.45
C LEU A 36 2.73 12.32 7.59
N ARG A 37 3.68 12.33 6.64
CA ARG A 37 4.81 13.28 6.67
C ARG A 37 4.35 14.72 6.50
N GLU A 38 3.37 14.96 5.65
CA GLU A 38 2.82 16.29 5.43
C GLU A 38 2.09 16.82 6.67
N LEU A 39 1.26 15.99 7.31
CA LEU A 39 0.58 16.32 8.57
C LEU A 39 1.60 16.70 9.65
N VAL A 40 2.62 15.87 9.87
CA VAL A 40 3.68 16.13 10.86
C VAL A 40 4.46 17.41 10.52
N ARG A 41 4.79 17.64 9.24
CA ARG A 41 5.52 18.84 8.80
C ARG A 41 4.71 20.12 9.00
N LEU A 42 3.43 20.10 8.66
CA LEU A 42 2.53 21.25 8.82
C LEU A 42 2.26 21.57 10.29
N HIS A 43 2.24 20.53 11.14
CA HIS A 43 2.04 20.70 12.57
C HIS A 43 3.21 21.41 13.25
N GLY A 44 4.45 21.07 12.89
CA GLY A 44 5.64 21.69 13.48
C GLY A 44 5.75 21.41 14.99
N ASP A 45 6.14 22.42 15.77
CA ASP A 45 6.45 22.29 17.21
C ASP A 45 5.25 22.57 18.15
N ARG A 46 4.08 22.84 17.60
CA ARG A 46 2.89 23.13 18.42
C ARG A 46 2.41 21.86 19.13
N PRO A 47 1.76 21.97 20.30
CA PRO A 47 1.15 20.82 20.95
C PRO A 47 0.04 20.22 20.07
N TRP A 48 0.01 18.90 20.00
CA TRP A 48 -1.02 18.15 19.29
C TRP A 48 -2.32 18.16 20.08
N THR A 49 -3.43 18.40 19.38
CA THR A 49 -4.77 18.21 19.93
C THR A 49 -5.16 16.73 19.90
N SER A 50 -6.13 16.35 20.74
CA SER A 50 -6.66 14.98 20.74
C SER A 50 -7.25 14.56 19.39
N ALA A 51 -7.81 15.50 18.63
CA ALA A 51 -8.35 15.25 17.29
C ALA A 51 -7.21 14.96 16.28
N GLU A 52 -6.17 15.79 16.27
CA GLU A 52 -4.99 15.59 15.40
C GLU A 52 -4.26 14.27 15.73
N LEU A 53 -4.19 13.89 17.01
CA LEU A 53 -3.66 12.58 17.42
C LEU A 53 -4.52 11.41 16.93
N ALA A 54 -5.85 11.55 16.93
CA ALA A 54 -6.75 10.53 16.40
C ALA A 54 -6.59 10.37 14.88
N GLU A 55 -6.45 11.48 14.15
CA GLU A 55 -6.16 11.48 12.71
C GLU A 55 -4.82 10.83 12.40
N LEU A 56 -3.77 11.18 13.15
CA LEU A 56 -2.45 10.56 13.02
C LEU A 56 -2.50 9.04 13.30
N ALA A 57 -3.24 8.62 14.32
CA ALA A 57 -3.41 7.21 14.66
C ALA A 57 -4.12 6.44 13.54
N GLU A 58 -5.15 7.03 12.92
CA GLU A 58 -5.87 6.41 11.81
C GLU A 58 -4.99 6.29 10.57
N LEU A 59 -4.28 7.35 10.17
CA LEU A 59 -3.33 7.31 9.06
C LEU A 59 -2.22 6.26 9.30
N ARG A 60 -1.74 6.14 10.54
CA ARG A 60 -0.77 5.11 10.92
C ARG A 60 -1.34 3.69 10.80
N ARG A 61 -2.60 3.46 11.20
CA ARG A 61 -3.27 2.16 11.03
C ARG A 61 -3.41 1.77 9.56
N GLN A 62 -3.82 2.72 8.71
CA GLN A 62 -3.94 2.51 7.27
C GLN A 62 -2.59 2.17 6.64
N TRP A 63 -1.54 2.92 6.98
CA TRP A 63 -0.19 2.65 6.52
C TRP A 63 0.31 1.27 6.95
N LEU A 64 0.17 0.90 8.23
CA LEU A 64 0.58 -0.42 8.73
C LEU A 64 -0.18 -1.56 8.07
N THR A 65 -1.48 -1.38 7.81
CA THR A 65 -2.31 -2.37 7.11
C THR A 65 -1.80 -2.57 5.68
N ALA A 66 -1.54 -1.47 4.97
CA ALA A 66 -1.04 -1.52 3.61
C ALA A 66 0.39 -2.13 3.53
N VAL A 67 1.28 -1.81 4.49
CA VAL A 67 2.62 -2.42 4.60
C VAL A 67 2.52 -3.92 4.88
N ARG A 68 1.66 -4.36 5.80
CA ARG A 68 1.46 -5.79 6.07
C ARG A 68 0.95 -6.53 4.84
N SER A 69 0.03 -5.94 4.09
CA SER A 69 -0.48 -6.51 2.83
C SER A 69 0.63 -6.66 1.78
N GLN A 70 1.59 -5.72 1.71
CA GLN A 70 2.75 -5.89 0.84
C GLN A 70 3.68 -7.01 1.31
N LEU A 71 4.00 -7.07 2.61
CA LEU A 71 4.89 -8.09 3.17
C LEU A 71 4.35 -9.50 2.96
N VAL A 72 3.05 -9.72 3.19
CA VAL A 72 2.40 -11.02 2.95
C VAL A 72 2.40 -11.41 1.48
N ARG A 73 2.31 -10.45 0.56
CA ARG A 73 2.34 -10.72 -0.88
C ARG A 73 3.75 -10.96 -1.43
N ALA A 74 4.78 -10.51 -0.72
CA ALA A 74 6.18 -10.66 -1.12
C ALA A 74 6.85 -11.94 -0.56
N ALA A 75 6.22 -12.62 0.40
CA ALA A 75 6.69 -13.87 1.03
C ALA A 75 6.11 -15.10 0.33
#